data_AF-A0A327JW68-F1
#
_entry.id   AF-A0A327JW68-F1
#
_cell.length_a   1.000
_cell.length_b   1.000
_cell.length_c   1.000
_cell.angle_alpha   90.00
_cell.angle_beta   90.00
_cell.angle_gamma   90.00
#
_symmetry.space_group_name_H-M   'P 1'
#
loop_
_entity.id
_entity.type
_entity.pdbx_description
1 polymer ?
#
loop_
_entity_poly.entity_id
_entity_poly.type
_entity_poly.pdbx_seq_one_letter_code
_entity_poly.pdbx_strand_id
1 'polypeptide(L)' 'LGIALDGDADRVVIVDEKGNEVDGDQLMAVVASYWQAEERLAGNGIVATIMSNLGLERFLGGLGLSLARTPVGDRYV' A
#
# COMPACT_ATOMS: atom_id res chain seq x y z
N LEU A 1 6.27 0.32 17.27
CA LEU A 1 6.41 -0.17 15.89
C LEU A 1 6.92 -1.60 15.93
N GLY A 2 6.05 -2.56 15.63
CA GLY A 2 6.43 -3.95 15.37
C GLY A 2 6.56 -4.17 13.86
N ILE A 3 7.51 -5.01 13.45
CA ILE A 3 7.70 -5.42 12.06
C ILE A 3 7.77 -6.94 12.08
N ALA A 4 6.81 -7.59 11.44
CA ALA A 4 6.76 -9.03 11.26
C ALA A 4 7.02 -9.36 9.79
N LEU A 5 8.04 -10.18 9.54
CA LEU A 5 8.38 -10.71 8.22
C LEU A 5 7.94 -12.17 8.15
N ASP A 6 7.67 -12.66 6.95
CA ASP A 6 7.43 -14.08 6.73
C ASP A 6 8.75 -14.86 6.48
N GLY A 7 8.63 -16.13 6.11
CA GLY A 7 9.76 -17.08 6.13
C GLY A 7 10.90 -16.74 5.17
N ASP A 8 10.56 -16.16 4.01
CA ASP A 8 11.48 -15.69 2.98
C ASP A 8 11.53 -14.16 2.86
N ALA A 9 10.77 -13.45 3.71
CA ALA A 9 10.75 -12.00 3.86
C ALA A 9 10.28 -11.25 2.59
N ASP A 10 9.41 -11.86 1.79
CA ASP A 10 8.72 -11.18 0.69
C ASP A 10 7.47 -10.41 1.17
N ARG A 11 7.00 -10.70 2.38
CA ARG A 11 5.86 -10.01 3.02
C ARG A 11 6.25 -9.37 4.34
N VAL A 12 5.56 -8.28 4.64
CA VAL A 12 5.68 -7.56 5.90
C VAL A 12 4.32 -7.18 6.43
N VAL A 13 4.15 -7.34 7.74
CA VAL A 13 3.03 -6.81 8.51
C VAL A 13 3.59 -5.86 9.56
N ILE A 14 2.96 -4.69 9.70
CA ILE A 14 3.37 -3.66 10.65
C ILE A 14 2.40 -3.64 11.82
N VAL A 15 2.91 -3.36 13.02
CA VAL A 15 2.10 -3.16 14.23
C VAL A 15 2.38 -1.79 14.83
N ASP A 16 1.32 -1.03 15.10
CA ASP A 16 1.40 0.32 15.67
C ASP A 16 1.82 0.31 17.16
N GLU A 17 1.95 1.49 17.78
CA GLU A 17 2.30 1.62 19.20
C GLU A 17 1.21 1.14 20.17
N LYS A 18 -0.03 0.96 19.69
CA LYS A 18 -1.18 0.50 20.47
C LYS A 18 -1.41 -1.01 20.31
N GLY A 19 -0.61 -1.68 19.48
CA GLY A 19 -0.72 -3.10 19.21
C GLY A 19 -1.73 -3.45 18.11
N ASN A 20 -2.20 -2.48 17.32
CA ASN A 20 -3.07 -2.74 16.18
C ASN A 20 -2.23 -3.14 14.96
N GLU A 21 -2.75 -4.10 14.21
CA GLU A 21 -2.20 -4.48 12.91
C GLU A 21 -2.44 -3.34 11.89
N VAL A 22 -1.39 -2.98 11.18
CA VAL A 22 -1.40 -2.07 10.04
C VAL A 22 -1.31 -2.93 8.79
N ASP A 23 -2.37 -2.93 8.00
CA ASP A 23 -2.47 -3.75 6.80
C ASP A 23 -1.59 -3.21 5.65
N GLY A 24 -1.44 -4.02 4.60
CA GLY A 24 -0.64 -3.65 3.42
C GLY A 24 -1.18 -2.44 2.67
N ASP A 25 -2.50 -2.20 2.67
CA ASP A 25 -3.09 -1.05 1.98
C ASP A 25 -2.74 0.25 2.71
N GLN A 26 -2.78 0.25 4.04
CA GLN A 26 -2.36 1.38 4.85
C GLN A 26 -0.87 1.67 4.69
N LEU A 27 -0.03 0.63 4.64
CA LEU A 27 1.40 0.78 4.36
C LEU A 27 1.63 1.39 2.96
N MET A 28 0.96 0.86 1.93
CA MET A 28 1.04 1.41 0.57
C MET A 28 0.58 2.87 0.51
N ALA A 29 -0.49 3.24 1.22
CA ALA A 29 -0.99 4.61 1.29
C ALA A 29 0.05 5.58 1.89
N VAL A 30 0.72 5.17 2.97
CA VAL A 30 1.79 5.97 3.61
C VAL A 30 2.97 6.13 2.66
N VAL A 31 3.42 5.05 2.02
CA VAL A 31 4.57 5.11 1.09
C VAL A 31 4.24 5.97 -0.12
N ALA A 32 3.06 5.81 -0.71
CA ALA A 32 2.66 6.58 -1.89
C ALA A 32 2.48 8.07 -1.60
N SER A 33 1.85 8.43 -0.48
CA SER A 33 1.72 9.84 -0.08
C SER A 33 3.09 10.49 0.17
N TYR A 34 4.01 9.78 0.83
CA TYR A 34 5.37 10.25 1.03
C TYR A 34 6.14 10.40 -0.28
N TRP A 35 6.08 9.40 -1.17
CA TRP A 35 6.76 9.46 -2.47
C TRP A 35 6.17 10.50 -3.41
N GLN A 36 4.87 10.77 -3.35
CA GLN A 36 4.25 11.85 -4.10
C GLN A 36 4.78 13.22 -3.64
N ALA A 37 4.87 13.44 -2.32
CA ALA A 37 5.37 14.70 -1.75
C ALA A 37 6.84 14.95 -2.12
N GLU A 38 7.64 13.89 -2.27
CA GLU A 38 9.04 13.94 -2.69
C GLU A 38 9.21 13.93 -4.23
N GLU A 39 8.14 13.97 -5.01
CA GLU A 39 8.16 13.86 -6.48
C GLU A 39 8.87 12.59 -7.00
N ARG A 40 8.87 11.53 -6.19
CA ARG A 40 9.49 10.23 -6.49
C ARG A 40 8.51 9.20 -7.01
N LEU A 41 7.21 9.41 -6.84
CA LEU A 41 6.18 8.46 -7.24
C LEU A 41 6.05 8.44 -8.78
N ALA A 42 6.46 7.33 -9.39
CA ALA A 42 6.33 7.14 -10.83
C ALA A 42 4.88 6.86 -11.23
N GLY A 43 4.47 7.36 -12.39
CA GLY A 43 3.16 7.04 -12.99
C GLY A 43 1.93 7.64 -12.29
N ASN A 44 2.12 8.48 -11.27
CA ASN A 44 1.03 9.14 -10.52
C ASN A 44 -0.03 8.14 -9.99
N GLY A 45 0.40 6.99 -9.49
CA GLY A 45 -0.52 5.98 -8.99
C GLY A 45 0.15 4.76 -8.35
N ILE A 46 -0.69 3.85 -7.86
CA ILE A 46 -0.31 2.56 -7.30
C ILE A 46 -0.96 1.44 -8.13
N VAL A 47 -0.28 0.31 -8.26
CA VAL A 47 -0.85 -0.94 -8.76
C VAL A 47 -1.15 -1.83 -7.56
N ALA A 48 -2.39 -2.31 -7.45
CA ALA A 48 -2.77 -3.26 -6.40
C ALA A 48 -3.80 -4.27 -6.94
N THR A 49 -3.98 -5.38 -6.24
CA THR A 49 -4.96 -6.38 -6.68
C THR A 49 -6.40 -5.92 -6.41
N ILE A 50 -7.38 -6.62 -6.98
CA ILE A 50 -8.81 -6.45 -6.65
C ILE A 50 -9.13 -6.65 -5.16
N MET A 51 -8.23 -7.24 -4.37
CA MET A 51 -8.43 -7.44 -2.92
C MET A 51 -8.19 -6.18 -2.10
N SER A 52 -7.47 -5.18 -2.64
CA SER A 52 -7.23 -3.93 -1.92
C SER A 52 -8.52 -3.15 -1.67
N ASN A 53 -8.64 -2.61 -0.47
CA ASN A 53 -9.84 -1.99 0.07
C ASN A 53 -10.24 -0.72 -0.71
N LEU A 54 -11.53 -0.40 -0.70
CA LEU A 54 -12.08 0.86 -1.23
C LEU A 54 -11.52 2.09 -0.51
N GLY A 55 -11.12 1.96 0.76
CA GLY A 55 -10.49 3.01 1.56
C GLY A 55 -9.20 3.53 0.91
N LEU A 56 -8.37 2.61 0.38
CA LEU A 56 -7.14 2.97 -0.33
C LEU A 56 -7.44 3.80 -1.57
N GLU A 57 -8.40 3.37 -2.39
CA GLU A 57 -8.80 4.06 -3.61
C GLU A 57 -9.30 5.48 -3.33
N ARG A 58 -10.14 5.65 -2.30
CA ARG A 58 -10.64 6.96 -1.88
C ARG A 58 -9.54 7.87 -1.37
N PHE A 59 -8.61 7.32 -0.57
CA PHE A 59 -7.47 8.07 -0.07
C PHE A 59 -6.58 8.57 -1.20
N LEU A 60 -6.22 7.69 -2.14
CA LEU A 60 -5.41 8.04 -3.32
C LEU A 60 -6.12 9.05 -4.21
N GLY A 61 -7.43 8.89 -4.44
CA GLY A 61 -8.22 9.87 -5.18
C GLY A 61 -8.22 11.26 -4.54
N GLY A 62 -8.23 11.34 -3.20
CA GLY A 62 -8.07 12.61 -2.47
C GLY A 62 -6.71 13.28 -2.67
N LEU A 63 -5.69 12.50 -3.02
CA LEU A 63 -4.34 12.97 -3.37
C LEU A 63 -4.15 13.20 -4.89
N GLY A 64 -5.18 12.95 -5.71
CA GLY A 64 -5.06 13.00 -7.17
C GLY A 64 -4.24 11.85 -7.77
N LEU A 65 -4.07 10.75 -7.03
CA LEU A 65 -3.38 9.55 -7.47
C LEU A 65 -4.38 8.51 -8.02
N SER A 66 -3.92 7.74 -9.00
CA SER A 66 -4.70 6.64 -9.59
C SER A 66 -4.40 5.29 -8.91
N LEU A 67 -5.39 4.39 -8.89
CA LEU A 67 -5.22 3.01 -8.44
C LEU A 67 -5.53 2.05 -9.60
N ALA A 68 -4.51 1.37 -10.13
CA ALA A 68 -4.68 0.34 -11.12
C ALA A 68 -4.98 -1.00 -10.42
N ARG A 69 -6.12 -1.61 -10.75
CA ARG A 69 -6.55 -2.88 -10.15
C ARG A 69 -6.18 -4.06 -11.06
N THR A 70 -5.54 -5.07 -10.50
CA THR A 70 -5.13 -6.29 -11.20
C THR A 70 -5.76 -7.55 -10.58
N PRO A 71 -5.85 -8.68 -11.30
CA PRO A 71 -6.26 -9.94 -10.70
C PRO A 71 -5.37 -10.35 -9.51
N VAL A 72 -5.88 -11.21 -8.64
CA VAL A 72 -5.11 -11.70 -7.49
C VAL A 72 -3.90 -12.49 -7.96
N GLY A 73 -2.72 -12.11 -7.47
CA GLY A 73 -1.44 -12.76 -7.74
C GLY A 73 -0.31 -11.74 -7.87
N ASP A 74 0.80 -12.02 -7.20
CA ASP A 74 2.06 -11.26 -7.29
C ASP A 74 2.55 -11.09 -8.74
N ARG A 75 2.32 -12.08 -9.60
CA ARG A 75 2.70 -12.05 -11.01
C ARG A 75 1.98 -10.97 -11.84
N TYR A 76 0.86 -10.45 -11.36
CA TYR A 76 0.08 -9.42 -12.06
C TYR A 76 0.32 -8.01 -11.55
N VAL A 77 1.05 -7.85 -10.44
CA VAL A 77 1.33 -6.58 -9.76
C VAL A 77 2.75 -6.10 -10.09
#